data_AF-A0A523NF35-F1
#
_entry.id   AF-A0A523NF35-F1
#
_cell.length_a   1.000
_cell.length_b   1.000
_cell.length_c   1.000
_cell.angle_alpha   90.00
_cell.angle_beta   90.00
_cell.angle_gamma   90.00
#
_symmetry.space_group_name_H-M   'P 1'
#
loop_
_entity.id
_entity.type
_entity.pdbx_description
1 polymer ?
#
loop_
_entity_poly.entity_id
_entity_poly.type
_entity_poly.pdbx_seq_one_letter_code
_entity_poly.pdbx_strand_id
1 'polypeptide(L)' 'MRIDWTEYLNQTINVTMSENYGMTMDPKADTPVYEIVFKTGRLVSAFDDGLLLEADRDGQMVKIFIPYTSIKCVEIFNL' A
#
# COMPACT_ATOMS: atom_id res chain seq x y z
N MET A 1 14.55 4.94 13.04
CA MET A 1 14.20 6.30 12.60
C MET A 1 12.71 6.30 12.31
N ARG A 2 11.89 7.06 13.05
CA ARG A 2 10.44 7.13 12.83
C ARG A 2 10.22 8.25 11.80
N ILE A 3 9.75 7.89 10.61
CA ILE A 3 9.39 8.87 9.57
C ILE A 3 8.19 9.67 10.10
N ASP A 4 8.23 11.00 9.98
CA ASP A 4 7.06 11.84 10.22
C ASP A 4 6.19 11.84 8.96
N TRP A 5 5.12 11.03 8.99
CA TRP A 5 4.21 10.88 7.86
C TRP A 5 3.31 12.09 7.64
N THR A 6 3.25 13.03 8.59
CA THR A 6 2.41 14.22 8.46
C THR A 6 2.93 15.16 7.36
N GLU A 7 4.23 15.11 7.05
CA GLU A 7 4.86 15.87 5.96
C GLU A 7 4.36 15.46 4.56
N TYR A 8 3.80 14.25 4.43
CA TYR A 8 3.36 13.67 3.16
C TYR A 8 1.83 13.62 3.02
N LEU A 9 1.09 14.28 3.91
CA LEU A 9 -0.36 14.36 3.80
C LEU A 9 -0.76 14.98 2.46
N ASN A 10 -1.84 14.45 1.89
CA ASN A 10 -2.38 14.77 0.58
C ASN A 10 -1.53 14.36 -0.62
N GLN A 11 -0.35 13.76 -0.42
CA GLN A 11 0.43 13.19 -1.52
C GLN A 11 -0.08 11.80 -1.88
N THR A 12 0.07 11.43 -3.15
CA THR A 12 -0.20 10.06 -3.60
C THR A 12 1.00 9.19 -3.27
N ILE A 13 0.73 8.09 -2.56
CA ILE A 13 1.77 7.11 -2.22
C ILE A 13 1.40 5.74 -2.74
N ASN A 14 2.43 4.98 -3.14
CA ASN A 14 2.33 3.55 -3.40
C ASN A 14 2.91 2.81 -2.21
N VAL A 15 2.19 1.81 -1.74
CA VAL A 15 2.59 0.97 -0.60
C VAL A 15 2.69 -0.46 -1.08
N THR A 16 3.89 -1.03 -0.94
CA THR A 16 4.13 -2.46 -1.12
C THR A 16 3.90 -3.19 0.19
N MET A 17 3.04 -4.19 0.18
CA MET A 17 2.68 -4.96 1.37
C MET A 17 3.66 -6.13 1.63
N SER A 18 3.92 -6.44 2.90
CA SER A 18 4.74 -7.58 3.34
C SER A 18 3.97 -8.90 3.39
N GLU A 19 2.68 -8.87 3.77
CA GLU A 19 1.97 -10.09 4.23
C GLU A 19 0.92 -10.62 3.24
N ASN A 20 0.60 -9.86 2.19
CA ASN A 20 -0.36 -10.28 1.19
C ASN A 20 0.37 -10.77 -0.06
N TYR A 21 0.91 -11.99 0.02
CA TYR A 21 1.33 -12.74 -1.14
C TYR A 21 0.16 -13.60 -1.63
N GLY A 22 -0.39 -13.28 -2.79
CA GLY A 22 -1.30 -14.21 -3.47
C GLY A 22 -0.48 -15.36 -4.03
N MET A 23 -0.80 -16.62 -3.69
CA MET A 23 -0.20 -17.77 -4.37
C MET A 23 -1.05 -18.10 -5.59
N THR A 24 -0.51 -17.91 -6.79
CA THR A 24 -1.13 -18.35 -8.03
C THR A 24 -0.38 -19.54 -8.62
N MET A 25 -1.11 -20.41 -9.31
CA MET A 25 -0.53 -21.51 -10.08
C MET A 25 -0.54 -21.10 -11.55
N ASP A 26 0.62 -20.71 -12.06
CA ASP A 26 0.81 -20.56 -13.50
C ASP A 26 1.09 -21.95 -14.10
N PRO A 27 0.27 -22.44 -15.06
CA PRO A 27 0.48 -23.73 -15.72
C PRO A 27 1.84 -23.88 -16.44
N LYS A 28 2.55 -22.77 -16.64
CA LYS A 28 3.88 -22.73 -17.28
C LYS A 28 5.05 -22.60 -16.29
N ALA A 29 4.77 -22.40 -15.00
CA ALA A 29 5.79 -22.25 -13.98
C ALA A 29 5.95 -23.53 -13.16
N ASP A 30 7.18 -24.03 -13.04
CA ASP A 30 7.51 -25.18 -12.18
C ASP A 30 7.51 -24.85 -10.68
N THR A 31 7.22 -23.59 -10.30
CA THR A 31 7.21 -23.14 -8.89
C THR A 31 6.01 -22.21 -8.62
N PRO A 32 5.54 -22.13 -7.36
CA PRO A 32 4.47 -21.20 -6.98
C PRO A 32 4.83 -19.75 -7.30
N VAL A 33 3.91 -19.03 -7.94
CA VAL A 33 4.08 -17.60 -8.22
C VAL A 33 3.44 -16.82 -7.09
N TYR A 34 4.21 -15.92 -6.48
CA TYR A 34 3.73 -15.04 -5.42
C TYR A 34 3.44 -13.65 -5.99
N GLU A 35 2.20 -13.19 -5.83
CA GLU A 35 1.80 -11.85 -6.24
C GLU A 35 2.04 -10.86 -5.10
N ILE A 36 2.77 -9.79 -5.40
CA ILE A 36 2.96 -8.68 -4.46
C ILE A 36 1.72 -7.79 -4.53
N VAL A 37 1.09 -7.53 -3.39
CA VAL A 37 -0.02 -6.58 -3.32
C VAL A 37 0.50 -5.15 -3.18
N PHE A 38 0.02 -4.29 -4.08
CA PHE A 38 0.24 -2.86 -4.06
C PHE A 38 -1.04 -2.13 -3.65
N LYS A 39 -0.91 -1.13 -2.77
CA LYS A 39 -1.96 -0.17 -2.46
C LYS A 39 -1.50 1.21 -2.92
N THR A 40 -2.30 1.86 -3.75
CA THR A 40 -2.08 3.23 -4.21
C THR A 40 -3.24 4.09 -3.74
N GLY A 41 -2.93 5.27 -3.25
CA GLY A 41 -3.93 6.25 -2.85
C GLY A 41 -3.30 7.51 -2.29
N ARG A 42 -4.14 8.52 -2.08
CA ARG A 42 -3.76 9.76 -1.42
C ARG A 42 -3.64 9.52 0.08
N LEU A 43 -2.52 9.87 0.69
CA LEU A 43 -2.35 9.79 2.13
C LEU A 43 -3.22 10.86 2.81
N VAL A 44 -4.25 10.43 3.54
CA VAL A 44 -5.20 11.37 4.18
C VAL A 44 -5.00 11.49 5.68
N SER A 45 -4.37 10.50 6.32
CA SER A 45 -4.02 10.56 7.73
C SER A 45 -2.88 9.59 8.04
N ALA A 46 -2.09 9.93 9.05
CA ALA A 46 -1.12 9.04 9.66
C ALA A 46 -1.46 8.88 11.14
N PHE A 47 -1.51 7.64 11.60
CA PHE A 47 -1.81 7.26 12.98
C PHE A 47 -0.57 6.63 13.61
N ASP A 48 -0.64 6.36 14.92
CA ASP A 48 0.49 5.73 15.62
C ASP A 48 0.81 4.32 15.10
N ASP A 49 -0.18 3.62 14.54
CA ASP A 49 -0.13 2.22 14.13
C ASP A 49 -0.21 1.99 12.61
N GLY A 50 -0.49 3.04 11.81
CA GLY A 50 -0.57 2.89 10.36
C GLY A 50 -0.94 4.14 9.58
N LEU A 51 -1.14 3.93 8.28
CA LEU A 51 -1.48 4.97 7.31
C LEU A 51 -2.91 4.78 6.80
N LEU A 52 -3.62 5.88 6.58
CA LEU A 52 -4.93 5.87 5.94
C LEU A 52 -4.82 6.50 4.56
N LEU A 53 -5.15 5.71 3.54
CA LEU A 53 -5.24 6.17 2.17
C LEU A 53 -6.69 6.39 1.78
N GLU A 54 -6.88 7.33 0.86
CA GLU A 54 -8.11 7.48 0.10
C GLU A 54 -7.81 7.21 -1.38
N ALA A 55 -8.60 6.36 -2.01
CA ALA A 55 -8.41 5.98 -3.41
C ALA A 55 -9.75 5.81 -4.11
N ASP A 56 -9.80 6.17 -5.40
CA ASP A 56 -10.91 5.80 -6.27
C ASP A 56 -10.74 4.35 -6.72
N ARG A 57 -11.77 3.54 -6.47
CA ARG A 57 -11.88 2.17 -6.95
C ARG A 57 -13.22 2.03 -7.65
N ASP A 58 -13.18 1.83 -8.96
CA ASP A 58 -14.35 1.65 -9.81
C ASP A 58 -15.40 2.77 -9.64
N GLY A 59 -14.94 4.02 -9.52
CA GLY A 59 -15.78 5.21 -9.35
C GLY A 59 -16.31 5.42 -7.93
N GLN A 60 -15.87 4.60 -6.97
CA GLN A 60 -16.19 4.74 -5.56
C GLN A 60 -14.96 5.16 -4.78
N MET A 61 -15.11 6.23 -3.99
CA MET A 61 -14.06 6.66 -3.07
C MET A 61 -14.03 5.73 -1.87
N VAL A 62 -12.93 5.00 -1.72
CA VAL A 62 -12.71 4.08 -0.59
C VAL A 62 -11.58 4.55 0.29
N LYS A 63 -11.68 4.24 1.59
CA LYS A 63 -10.61 4.46 2.56
C LYS A 63 -9.93 3.13 2.88
N ILE A 64 -8.60 3.13 2.88
CA ILE A 64 -7.78 1.94 3.06
C ILE A 64 -6.81 2.21 4.21
N PHE A 65 -7.00 1.53 5.33
CA PHE A 65 -6.05 1.57 6.44
C PHE A 65 -4.96 0.51 6.25
N ILE A 66 -3.71 0.89 6.46
CA ILE A 66 -2.54 0.04 6.27
C ILE A 66 -1.68 0.07 7.54
N PRO A 67 -1.66 -1.02 8.33
CA PRO A 67 -0.80 -1.12 9.51
C PRO A 67 0.68 -1.06 9.15
N TYR A 68 1.51 -0.36 9.93
CA TYR A 68 2.96 -0.27 9.67
C TYR A 68 3.66 -1.63 9.61
N THR A 69 3.20 -2.61 10.39
CA THR A 69 3.75 -3.98 10.38
C THR A 69 3.59 -4.67 9.03
N SER A 70 2.58 -4.29 8.26
CA SER A 70 2.27 -4.86 6.96
C SER A 70 2.97 -4.13 5.80
N ILE A 71 3.66 -3.03 6.05
CA ILE A 71 4.32 -2.21 5.02
C ILE A 71 5.74 -2.72 4.80
N LYS A 72 6.05 -3.09 3.56
CA LYS A 72 7.41 -3.44 3.13
C LYS A 72 8.17 -2.21 2.62
N CYS A 73 7.51 -1.40 1.81
CA CYS A 73 8.07 -0.22 1.17
C CYS A 73 6.97 0.80 0.89
N VAL A 74 7.32 2.07 0.89
CA VAL A 74 6.45 3.17 0.45
C VAL A 74 7.22 4.02 -0.55
N GLU A 75 6.60 4.28 -1.70
CA GLU A 75 7.09 5.21 -2.69
C GLU A 75 6.18 6.44 -2.73
N ILE A 76 6.79 7.62 -2.70
CA ILE A 76 6.10 8.90 -2.64
C ILE A 76 6.31 9.60 -3.98
N PHE A 77 5.22 9.95 -4.66
CA PHE A 77 5.29 10.65 -5.93
C PHE A 77 5.04 12.13 -5.70
N ASN A 78 6.11 12.92 -5.79
CA ASN A 78 5.99 14.36 -5.98
C ASN A 78 5.75 14.61 -7.48
N LEU A 79 4.52 15.00 -7.83
CA LEU A 79 4.22 15.63 -9.12
C LEU A 79 4.70 17.09 -9.10
#